data_AF-A0A821T0Z5-F1
#
_entry.id   AF-A0A821T0Z5-F1
#
_cell.length_a   1.000
_cell.length_b   1.000
_cell.length_c   1.000
_cell.angle_alpha   90.00
_cell.angle_beta   90.00
_cell.angle_gamma   90.00
#
_symmetry.space_group_name_H-M   'P 1'
#
loop_
_entity.id
_entity.type
_entity.pdbx_description
1 polymer ?
#
loop_
_entity_poly.entity_id
_entity_poly.type
_entity_poly.pdbx_seq_one_letter_code
_entity_poly.pdbx_strand_id
1 'polypeptide(L)'
;MDSQHNIDYWESEINKIEERCDFSGLLKEENKNKVVLNQYDHVKQPKASTLLIADNVYRDLKNICRENGLTLSSILQFVWHKILSVYGHSDQTTVGTTVSGRNLPINDIETSVGLFINTLPLIVNHNEHNLIRDGIKHIQEQMNEMISRSNVDFSQLSKGRMKHSLFDCLFVYENYPTLDNKVQGKEDLLKLRRTDSVEKLDYPLTIVAYETIENESVTVSLKYAGELFKEETIYDLLCVAKELLTQIGSNQVKAVSDLKLLTETQFNMIKNWNNTVRDFPALNTKSTLHELFEEEVERSSEKIAVVYEDVQLTYRELNEKANRLAHYLRSICDIQPDDIIALFLDKSELMIVSILGVWKSGAAYVPIDPTYPDDRIEFIVQDTKAKIVIVNEKYITRLHSYDIIKIDIDSTSVNQTINTYSISFNPDLHLSEHSLAYVIYTSGTTGKPKGVLIEHASVVSFRNDIKNRYFPENATDTPHEAILILSNYVFDFSIEQLTLSILSSNKLIIVSKTFPFDENFYYYLNQNELTYLSGTPSQISQMDLRNLKHLRSL
;
A
#
# COMPACT_ATOMS: atom_id res chain seq x y z
N MET A 1 -30.10 42.99 8.72
CA MET A 1 -30.03 42.12 7.52
C MET A 1 -30.97 40.97 7.76
N ASP A 2 -31.76 40.62 6.74
CA ASP A 2 -32.92 39.74 6.86
C ASP A 2 -32.51 38.30 7.24
N SER A 3 -33.18 37.69 8.22
CA SER A 3 -32.82 36.37 8.74
C SER A 3 -32.86 35.28 7.66
N GLN A 4 -33.74 35.46 6.66
CA GLN A 4 -33.87 34.54 5.52
C GLN A 4 -32.63 34.54 4.62
N HIS A 5 -32.00 35.70 4.39
CA HIS A 5 -30.82 35.79 3.52
C HIS A 5 -29.60 35.07 4.10
N ASN A 6 -29.46 35.02 5.44
CA ASN A 6 -28.42 34.24 6.08
C ASN A 6 -28.72 32.74 6.03
N ILE A 7 -30.00 32.34 6.11
CA ILE A 7 -30.42 30.95 5.97
C ILE A 7 -30.09 30.43 4.57
N ASP A 8 -30.46 31.17 3.52
CA ASP A 8 -30.22 30.77 2.13
C ASP A 8 -28.71 30.63 1.82
N TYR A 9 -27.88 31.53 2.38
CA TYR A 9 -26.41 31.43 2.29
C TYR A 9 -25.90 30.12 2.89
N TRP A 10 -26.32 29.80 4.13
CA TRP A 10 -25.86 28.58 4.79
C TRP A 10 -26.40 27.30 4.13
N GLU A 11 -27.63 27.30 3.61
CA GLU A 11 -28.13 26.18 2.80
C GLU A 11 -27.27 25.99 1.54
N SER A 12 -26.88 27.07 0.86
CA SER A 12 -25.97 27.01 -0.29
C SER A 12 -24.59 26.47 0.10
N GLU A 13 -23.97 26.95 1.18
CA GLU A 13 -22.67 26.48 1.63
C GLU A 13 -22.68 25.00 2.03
N ILE A 14 -23.70 24.56 2.78
CA ILE A 14 -23.83 23.14 3.19
C ILE A 14 -24.04 22.23 1.97
N ASN A 15 -24.73 22.71 0.94
CA ASN A 15 -24.93 21.95 -0.30
C ASN A 15 -23.65 21.82 -1.15
N LYS A 16 -22.60 22.61 -0.89
CA LYS A 16 -21.28 22.44 -1.54
C LYS A 16 -20.48 21.27 -0.96
N ILE A 17 -20.94 20.67 0.15
CA ILE A 17 -20.28 19.51 0.75
C ILE A 17 -20.56 18.28 -0.11
N GLU A 18 -19.62 17.92 -0.97
CA GLU A 18 -19.75 16.78 -1.89
C GLU A 18 -19.46 15.46 -1.18
N GLU A 19 -18.33 15.38 -0.48
CA GLU A 19 -17.88 14.20 0.26
C GLU A 19 -17.21 14.61 1.57
N ARG A 20 -17.41 13.83 2.63
CA ARG A 20 -16.81 14.09 3.94
C ARG A 20 -15.45 13.43 4.04
N CYS A 21 -14.49 14.12 4.66
CA CYS A 21 -13.19 13.54 4.98
C CYS A 21 -13.32 12.28 5.84
N ASP A 22 -12.62 11.21 5.45
CA ASP A 22 -12.57 9.99 6.24
C ASP A 22 -11.35 9.96 7.17
N PHE A 23 -11.58 10.25 8.45
CA PHE A 23 -10.54 10.18 9.48
C PHE A 23 -10.39 8.79 10.11
N SER A 24 -11.00 7.74 9.54
CA SER A 24 -10.87 6.36 10.02
C SER A 24 -9.41 5.90 10.10
N GLY A 25 -8.54 6.45 9.25
CA GLY A 25 -7.09 6.21 9.26
C GLY A 25 -6.38 6.61 10.57
N LEU A 26 -6.93 7.55 11.34
CA LEU A 26 -6.39 8.01 12.62
C LEU A 26 -6.79 7.13 13.81
N LEU A 27 -7.77 6.24 13.63
CA LEU A 27 -8.28 5.37 14.70
C LEU A 27 -7.27 4.28 15.06
N LYS A 28 -7.34 3.82 16.32
CA LYS A 28 -6.70 2.57 16.73
C LYS A 28 -7.16 1.42 15.82
N GLU A 29 -6.24 0.51 15.49
CA GLU A 29 -6.50 -0.67 14.65
C GLU A 29 -7.75 -1.44 15.08
N GLU A 30 -7.97 -1.60 16.40
CA GLU A 30 -9.12 -2.31 16.95
C GLU A 30 -10.48 -1.67 16.64
N ASN A 31 -10.48 -0.35 16.37
CA ASN A 31 -11.66 0.47 16.08
C ASN A 31 -11.84 0.78 14.59
N LYS A 32 -10.81 0.55 13.76
CA LYS A 32 -10.92 0.71 12.31
C LYS A 32 -12.06 -0.15 11.77
N ASN A 33 -12.90 0.42 10.92
CA ASN A 33 -14.11 -0.19 10.33
C ASN A 33 -15.22 -0.61 11.34
N LYS A 34 -15.08 -0.31 12.63
CA LYS A 34 -16.11 -0.62 13.66
C LYS A 34 -16.79 0.61 14.22
N VAL A 35 -16.11 1.76 14.20
CA VAL A 35 -16.61 3.02 14.72
C VAL A 35 -16.84 3.98 13.57
N VAL A 36 -18.05 4.53 13.48
CA VAL A 36 -18.37 5.64 12.58
C VAL A 36 -18.26 6.94 13.38
N LEU A 37 -17.26 7.77 13.05
CA LEU A 37 -16.91 8.95 13.84
C LEU A 37 -18.05 9.98 14.01
N ASN A 38 -18.94 10.11 13.02
CA ASN A 38 -20.08 11.04 13.08
C ASN A 38 -21.24 10.61 13.98
N GLN A 39 -21.22 9.39 14.51
CA GLN A 39 -22.23 8.89 15.45
C GLN A 39 -21.68 8.84 16.87
N TYR A 40 -20.48 9.40 17.08
CA TYR A 40 -19.77 9.30 18.34
C TYR A 40 -20.07 10.49 19.26
N ASP A 41 -21.09 10.37 20.09
CA ASP A 41 -21.61 11.48 20.90
C ASP A 41 -21.06 11.53 22.34
N HIS A 42 -20.26 10.52 22.76
CA HIS A 42 -19.83 10.39 24.14
C HIS A 42 -18.37 9.94 24.28
N VAL A 43 -17.48 10.91 24.48
CA VAL A 43 -16.09 10.64 24.86
C VAL A 43 -16.02 10.05 26.26
N LYS A 44 -15.51 8.82 26.36
CA LYS A 44 -15.37 8.06 27.61
C LYS A 44 -14.03 8.32 28.30
N GLN A 45 -12.96 8.50 27.52
CA GLN A 45 -11.61 8.73 28.02
C GLN A 45 -11.06 10.04 27.43
N PRO A 46 -11.49 11.21 27.92
CA PRO A 46 -10.97 12.47 27.43
C PRO A 46 -9.46 12.57 27.71
N LYS A 47 -8.69 12.77 26.65
CA LYS A 47 -7.24 13.04 26.71
C LYS A 47 -6.94 14.35 25.99
N ALA A 48 -5.80 14.94 26.32
CA ALA A 48 -5.27 16.10 25.62
C ALA A 48 -3.77 15.94 25.38
N SER A 49 -3.31 16.39 24.21
CA SER A 49 -1.90 16.56 23.90
C SER A 49 -1.68 18.01 23.50
N THR A 50 -0.59 18.62 23.97
CA THR A 50 -0.37 20.06 23.82
C THR A 50 1.04 20.32 23.34
N LEU A 51 1.15 21.24 22.38
CA LEU A 51 2.41 21.70 21.84
C LEU A 51 2.51 23.23 21.94
N LEU A 52 3.62 23.70 22.50
CA LEU A 52 3.94 25.11 22.59
C LEU A 52 4.76 25.53 21.36
N ILE A 53 4.32 26.59 20.68
CA ILE A 53 5.04 27.22 19.59
C ILE A 53 5.48 28.59 20.08
N ALA A 54 6.79 28.73 20.33
CA ALA A 54 7.39 29.90 20.95
C ALA A 54 8.51 30.48 20.08
N ASP A 55 9.16 31.51 20.60
CA ASP A 55 10.40 32.09 20.07
C ASP A 55 10.27 32.66 18.65
N ASN A 56 11.20 32.28 17.76
CA ASN A 56 11.29 32.76 16.39
C ASN A 56 10.06 32.43 15.57
N VAL A 57 9.53 31.20 15.67
CA VAL A 57 8.37 30.77 14.88
C VAL A 57 7.17 31.65 15.18
N TYR A 58 6.90 31.96 16.45
CA TYR A 58 5.81 32.86 16.81
C TYR A 58 6.02 34.27 16.25
N ARG A 59 7.21 34.85 16.42
CA ARG A 59 7.51 36.20 15.90
C ARG A 59 7.38 36.28 14.39
N ASP A 60 7.86 35.26 13.69
CA ASP A 60 7.81 35.18 12.23
C ASP A 60 6.36 35.09 11.73
N LEU A 61 5.53 34.28 12.39
CA LEU A 61 4.09 34.22 12.11
C LEU A 61 3.40 35.57 12.36
N LYS A 62 3.74 36.27 13.45
CA LYS A 62 3.19 37.62 13.74
C LYS A 62 3.64 38.66 12.73
N ASN A 63 4.87 38.56 12.21
CA ASN A 63 5.36 39.43 11.15
C ASN A 63 4.58 39.18 9.84
N ILE A 64 4.37 37.92 9.46
CA ILE A 64 3.55 37.56 8.30
C ILE A 64 2.12 38.10 8.44
N CYS A 65 1.53 37.97 9.64
CA CYS A 65 0.21 38.53 9.94
C CYS A 65 0.18 40.05 9.68
N ARG A 66 1.18 40.79 10.18
CA ARG A 66 1.28 42.26 10.02
C ARG A 66 1.52 42.69 8.57
N GLU A 67 2.42 42.02 7.87
CA GLU A 67 2.81 42.38 6.49
C GLU A 67 1.70 42.11 5.48
N ASN A 68 0.90 41.06 5.71
CA ASN A 68 -0.09 40.58 4.74
C ASN A 68 -1.54 40.85 5.17
N GLY A 69 -1.76 41.48 6.33
CA GLY A 69 -3.10 41.72 6.88
C GLY A 69 -3.84 40.42 7.25
N LEU A 70 -3.09 39.40 7.69
CA LEU A 70 -3.62 38.09 8.08
C LEU A 70 -3.74 37.99 9.61
N THR A 71 -4.56 37.07 10.07
CA THR A 71 -4.75 36.75 11.49
C THR A 71 -4.09 35.42 11.82
N LEU A 72 -3.56 35.29 13.05
CA LEU A 72 -2.97 34.03 13.49
C LEU A 72 -3.99 32.88 13.44
N SER A 73 -5.27 33.17 13.72
CA SER A 73 -6.37 32.21 13.59
C SER A 73 -6.51 31.68 12.16
N SER A 74 -6.44 32.54 11.13
CA SER A 74 -6.50 32.09 9.73
C SER A 74 -5.33 31.19 9.34
N ILE A 75 -4.12 31.46 9.84
CA ILE A 75 -2.95 30.60 9.59
C ILE A 75 -3.13 29.23 10.26
N LEU A 76 -3.58 29.20 11.51
CA LEU A 76 -3.82 27.96 12.24
C LEU A 76 -4.93 27.12 11.60
N GLN A 77 -6.00 27.76 11.12
CA GLN A 77 -7.06 27.10 10.37
C GLN A 77 -6.53 26.52 9.06
N PHE A 78 -5.75 27.28 8.28
CA PHE A 78 -5.11 26.77 7.07
C PHE A 78 -4.28 25.51 7.34
N VAL A 79 -3.43 25.55 8.36
CA VAL A 79 -2.59 24.40 8.75
C VAL A 79 -3.45 23.22 9.17
N TRP A 80 -4.47 23.44 9.99
CA TRP A 80 -5.35 22.38 10.47
C TRP A 80 -6.16 21.74 9.34
N HIS A 81 -6.80 22.56 8.49
CA HIS A 81 -7.52 22.07 7.32
C HIS A 81 -6.59 21.32 6.36
N LYS A 82 -5.33 21.75 6.19
CA LYS A 82 -4.37 21.05 5.33
C LYS A 82 -3.99 19.67 5.88
N ILE A 83 -3.79 19.55 7.20
CA ILE A 83 -3.57 18.27 7.87
C ILE A 83 -4.77 17.36 7.63
N LEU A 84 -5.99 17.84 7.89
CA LEU A 84 -7.20 17.05 7.69
C LEU A 84 -7.39 16.60 6.23
N SER A 85 -7.05 17.42 5.24
CA SER A 85 -7.14 17.05 3.82
C SER A 85 -6.25 15.85 3.48
N VAL A 86 -5.04 15.84 4.03
CA VAL A 86 -4.06 14.78 3.80
C VAL A 86 -4.49 13.47 4.47
N TYR A 87 -4.87 13.53 5.74
CA TYR A 87 -5.27 12.34 6.50
C TYR A 87 -6.66 11.83 6.11
N GLY A 88 -7.54 12.73 5.65
CA GLY A 88 -8.89 12.44 5.21
C GLY A 88 -9.03 12.10 3.72
N HIS A 89 -7.92 12.13 2.98
CA HIS A 89 -7.84 11.91 1.52
C HIS A 89 -8.92 12.68 0.73
N SER A 90 -9.11 13.97 1.06
CA SER A 90 -10.11 14.80 0.43
C SER A 90 -9.59 16.19 0.12
N ASP A 91 -9.98 16.70 -1.04
CA ASP A 91 -9.68 18.06 -1.50
C ASP A 91 -10.62 19.12 -0.88
N GLN A 92 -11.62 18.69 -0.12
CA GLN A 92 -12.51 19.57 0.63
C GLN A 92 -12.58 19.13 2.10
N THR A 93 -12.39 20.06 3.03
CA THR A 93 -12.47 19.79 4.46
C THR A 93 -13.50 20.68 5.15
N THR A 94 -14.26 20.10 6.08
CA THR A 94 -15.25 20.82 6.90
C THR A 94 -14.91 20.72 8.38
N VAL A 95 -14.73 21.87 9.04
CA VAL A 95 -14.38 21.94 10.47
C VAL A 95 -15.36 22.87 11.17
N GLY A 96 -15.88 22.44 12.31
CA GLY A 96 -16.71 23.30 13.15
C GLY A 96 -15.84 24.36 13.80
N THR A 97 -16.10 25.64 13.53
CA THR A 97 -15.36 26.74 14.12
C THR A 97 -16.24 27.46 15.14
N THR A 98 -15.71 27.64 16.34
CA THR A 98 -16.41 28.34 17.42
C THR A 98 -16.27 29.86 17.27
N VAL A 99 -17.38 30.57 17.30
CA VAL A 99 -17.45 32.05 17.25
C VAL A 99 -18.11 32.60 18.52
N SER A 100 -17.77 33.84 18.89
CA SER A 100 -18.29 34.48 20.10
C SER A 100 -19.80 34.69 20.09
N GLY A 101 -20.39 34.86 18.89
CA GLY A 101 -21.79 35.23 18.65
C GLY A 101 -22.21 36.58 19.23
N ARG A 102 -21.23 37.43 19.57
CA ARG A 102 -21.44 38.79 20.13
C ARG A 102 -21.44 39.89 19.07
N ASN A 103 -21.51 39.54 17.79
CA ASN A 103 -21.43 40.51 16.67
C ASN A 103 -22.78 41.16 16.33
N LEU A 104 -23.80 40.99 17.17
CA LEU A 104 -25.08 41.66 17.00
C LEU A 104 -24.91 43.16 17.28
N PRO A 105 -25.60 44.05 16.54
CA PRO A 105 -25.53 45.49 16.73
C PRO A 105 -26.32 45.91 17.98
N ILE A 106 -25.91 45.41 19.14
CA ILE A 106 -26.48 45.66 20.46
C ILE A 106 -25.38 46.35 21.27
N ASN A 107 -25.69 47.52 21.83
CA ASN A 107 -24.75 48.25 22.66
C ASN A 107 -24.32 47.40 23.86
N ASP A 108 -23.02 47.44 24.18
CA ASP A 108 -22.41 46.74 25.32
C ASP A 108 -22.53 45.20 25.30
N ILE A 109 -22.87 44.60 24.14
CA ILE A 109 -22.98 43.14 24.02
C ILE A 109 -21.70 42.41 24.44
N GLU A 110 -20.53 43.01 24.27
CA GLU A 110 -19.23 42.46 24.71
C GLU A 110 -19.15 42.22 26.23
N THR A 111 -19.88 43.00 27.03
CA THR A 111 -19.88 42.91 28.50
C THR A 111 -21.07 42.14 29.07
N SER A 112 -21.98 41.68 28.21
CA SER A 112 -23.21 41.00 28.61
C SER A 112 -22.95 39.54 29.05
N VAL A 113 -23.76 39.04 29.98
CA VAL A 113 -23.67 37.64 30.47
C VAL A 113 -24.84 36.84 29.90
N GLY A 114 -24.53 35.77 29.17
CA GLY A 114 -25.53 34.94 28.49
C GLY A 114 -24.89 33.92 27.54
N LEU A 115 -25.73 33.10 26.90
CA LEU A 115 -25.31 32.13 25.89
C LEU A 115 -25.23 32.81 24.52
N PHE A 116 -24.01 33.12 24.08
CA PHE A 116 -23.75 33.75 22.78
C PHE A 116 -22.94 32.85 21.84
N ILE A 117 -22.14 31.94 22.39
CA ILE A 117 -21.23 31.09 21.62
C ILE A 117 -21.99 30.30 20.56
N ASN A 118 -21.49 30.31 19.33
CA ASN A 118 -22.05 29.53 18.23
C ASN A 118 -20.95 28.72 17.55
N THR A 119 -21.31 27.59 16.95
CA THR A 119 -20.38 26.74 16.19
C THR A 119 -20.87 26.65 14.77
N LEU A 120 -20.05 27.08 13.82
CA LEU A 120 -20.40 27.18 12.41
C LEU A 120 -19.40 26.38 11.56
N PRO A 121 -19.83 25.70 10.48
CA PRO A 121 -18.92 24.96 9.62
C PRO A 121 -18.08 25.93 8.79
N LEU A 122 -16.77 25.74 8.80
CA LEU A 122 -15.84 26.31 7.84
C LEU A 122 -15.52 25.24 6.80
N ILE A 123 -15.83 25.50 5.53
CA ILE A 123 -15.62 24.59 4.40
C ILE A 123 -14.47 25.15 3.56
N VAL A 124 -13.42 24.35 3.38
CA VAL A 124 -12.21 24.76 2.66
C VAL A 124 -11.93 23.80 1.52
N ASN A 125 -11.80 24.34 0.31
CA ASN A 125 -11.36 23.62 -0.88
C ASN A 125 -9.84 23.85 -1.08
N HIS A 126 -9.07 22.77 -1.13
CA HIS A 126 -7.59 22.81 -1.15
C HIS A 126 -7.00 23.06 -2.53
N ASN A 127 -7.80 22.93 -3.59
CA ASN A 127 -7.35 23.07 -4.99
C ASN A 127 -7.56 24.46 -5.60
N GLU A 128 -8.16 25.40 -4.87
CA GLU A 128 -8.50 26.72 -5.41
C GLU A 128 -7.31 27.66 -5.52
N HIS A 129 -6.27 27.46 -4.70
CA HIS A 129 -5.14 28.36 -4.60
C HIS A 129 -3.80 27.63 -4.56
N ASN A 130 -2.91 28.01 -5.48
CA ASN A 130 -1.56 27.46 -5.57
C ASN A 130 -0.60 28.08 -4.54
N LEU A 131 -0.84 29.32 -4.11
CA LEU A 131 0.02 30.04 -3.16
C LEU A 131 -0.53 29.96 -1.75
N ILE A 132 0.35 29.67 -0.78
CA ILE A 132 0.00 29.54 0.64
C ILE A 132 -0.68 30.80 1.17
N ARG A 133 -0.10 31.97 0.87
CA ARG A 133 -0.66 33.26 1.30
C ARG A 133 -2.09 33.46 0.81
N ASP A 134 -2.34 33.13 -0.45
CA ASP A 134 -3.65 33.34 -1.07
C ASP A 134 -4.67 32.37 -0.48
N GLY A 135 -4.28 31.12 -0.19
CA GLY A 135 -5.09 30.16 0.56
C GLY A 135 -5.44 30.62 1.97
N ILE A 136 -4.46 31.13 2.74
CA ILE A 136 -4.71 31.67 4.09
C ILE A 136 -5.64 32.89 4.03
N LYS A 137 -5.44 33.76 3.05
CA LYS A 137 -6.29 34.95 2.84
C LYS A 137 -7.72 34.56 2.52
N HIS A 138 -7.91 33.57 1.65
CA HIS A 138 -9.23 33.04 1.32
C HIS A 138 -9.95 32.48 2.55
N ILE A 139 -9.26 31.69 3.37
CA ILE A 139 -9.82 31.18 4.64
C ILE A 139 -10.22 32.34 5.56
N GLN A 140 -9.41 33.39 5.66
CA GLN A 140 -9.76 34.56 6.45
C GLN A 140 -11.01 35.28 5.93
N GLU A 141 -11.15 35.42 4.61
CA GLU A 141 -12.34 36.01 3.97
C GLU A 141 -13.59 35.18 4.28
N GLN A 142 -13.52 33.84 4.13
CA GLN A 142 -14.61 32.93 4.49
C GLN A 142 -14.97 33.00 5.97
N MET A 143 -13.97 33.07 6.86
CA MET A 143 -14.21 33.23 8.30
C MET A 143 -14.93 34.55 8.61
N ASN A 144 -14.55 35.65 7.98
CA ASN A 144 -15.20 36.95 8.17
C ASN A 144 -16.66 36.92 7.69
N GLU A 145 -16.92 36.30 6.54
CA GLU A 145 -18.28 36.10 6.03
C GLU A 145 -19.12 35.24 6.98
N MET A 146 -18.59 34.11 7.45
CA MET A 146 -19.21 33.24 8.45
C MET A 146 -19.56 34.01 9.73
N ILE A 147 -18.63 34.80 10.26
CA ILE A 147 -18.80 35.61 11.47
C ILE A 147 -19.91 36.64 11.27
N SER A 148 -19.97 37.31 10.11
CA SER A 148 -21.02 38.30 9.80
C SER A 148 -22.43 37.68 9.69
N ARG A 149 -22.51 36.38 9.39
CA ARG A 149 -23.73 35.59 9.22
C ARG A 149 -23.97 34.58 10.35
N SER A 150 -23.37 34.83 11.51
CA SER A 150 -23.40 33.93 12.68
C SER A 150 -24.74 33.90 13.44
N ASN A 151 -25.66 34.81 13.11
CA ASN A 151 -27.00 34.92 13.69
C ASN A 151 -27.98 33.92 13.07
N VAL A 152 -27.59 32.64 13.00
CA VAL A 152 -28.46 31.56 12.52
C VAL A 152 -28.40 30.40 13.50
N ASP A 153 -29.58 29.91 13.86
CA ASP A 153 -29.71 28.67 14.62
C ASP A 153 -29.47 27.50 13.67
N PHE A 154 -28.29 26.91 13.79
CA PHE A 154 -27.86 25.83 12.93
C PHE A 154 -28.73 24.56 13.07
N SER A 155 -29.46 24.40 14.19
CA SER A 155 -30.41 23.31 14.35
C SER A 155 -31.61 23.41 13.40
N GLN A 156 -31.87 24.60 12.82
CA GLN A 156 -32.97 24.86 11.90
C GLN A 156 -32.57 24.74 10.43
N LEU A 157 -31.27 24.88 10.11
CA LEU A 157 -30.74 24.79 8.74
C LEU A 157 -30.71 23.38 8.19
N SER A 158 -30.75 22.38 9.07
CA SER A 158 -30.74 20.99 8.66
C SER A 158 -32.15 20.44 8.54
N LYS A 159 -32.69 20.45 7.31
CA LYS A 159 -33.82 19.59 6.93
C LYS A 159 -33.42 18.10 7.01
N GLY A 160 -33.16 17.58 8.21
CA GLY A 160 -32.87 16.16 8.50
C GLY A 160 -31.39 15.74 8.63
N ARG A 161 -30.42 16.66 8.58
CA ARG A 161 -28.97 16.37 8.75
C ARG A 161 -28.47 16.83 10.14
N MET A 162 -28.28 15.93 11.11
CA MET A 162 -27.89 16.31 12.49
C MET A 162 -26.55 17.08 12.55
N LYS A 163 -26.28 17.83 13.63
CA LYS A 163 -25.05 18.61 13.85
C LYS A 163 -23.75 17.81 13.60
N HIS A 164 -23.75 16.51 13.91
CA HIS A 164 -22.62 15.59 13.70
C HIS A 164 -22.51 15.05 12.26
N SER A 165 -23.47 15.35 11.39
CA SER A 165 -23.43 14.95 9.98
C SER A 165 -22.55 15.84 9.09
N LEU A 166 -22.09 16.99 9.60
CA LEU A 166 -21.37 17.99 8.79
C LEU A 166 -19.89 18.14 9.14
N PHE A 167 -19.48 17.92 10.39
CA PHE A 167 -18.06 17.90 10.77
C PHE A 167 -17.80 17.04 12.01
N ASP A 168 -16.63 16.42 12.06
CA ASP A 168 -16.16 15.57 13.18
C ASP A 168 -15.19 16.27 14.11
N CYS A 169 -14.65 17.38 13.64
CA CYS A 169 -13.61 18.12 14.33
C CYS A 169 -14.10 19.53 14.63
N LEU A 170 -13.78 19.97 15.84
CA LEU A 170 -14.00 21.33 16.30
C LEU A 170 -12.68 22.08 16.37
N PHE A 171 -12.65 23.31 15.87
CA PHE A 171 -11.56 24.26 16.03
C PHE A 171 -12.00 25.43 16.91
N VAL A 172 -11.25 25.65 17.99
CA VAL A 172 -11.51 26.71 18.97
C VAL A 172 -10.27 27.58 19.07
N TYR A 173 -10.44 28.88 18.75
CA TYR A 173 -9.41 29.88 19.00
C TYR A 173 -9.83 30.76 20.18
N GLU A 174 -9.13 30.64 21.28
CA GLU A 174 -9.40 31.43 22.48
C GLU A 174 -8.54 32.69 22.47
N ASN A 175 -9.20 33.84 22.32
CA ASN A 175 -8.59 35.15 22.45
C ASN A 175 -9.04 35.78 23.77
N TYR A 176 -8.74 35.12 24.89
CA TYR A 176 -8.94 35.72 26.20
C TYR A 176 -7.65 36.45 26.58
N PRO A 177 -7.68 37.74 26.93
CA PRO A 177 -6.59 38.30 27.70
C PRO A 177 -6.47 37.46 28.96
N THR A 178 -5.30 36.85 29.17
CA THR A 178 -5.01 36.09 30.37
C THR A 178 -5.46 36.93 31.57
N LEU A 179 -6.39 36.41 32.37
CA LEU A 179 -6.74 36.94 33.69
C LEU A 179 -5.57 36.80 34.69
N ASP A 180 -4.34 36.58 34.20
CA ASP A 180 -3.08 36.74 34.94
C ASP A 180 -2.64 38.21 34.99
N ASN A 181 -3.57 39.15 34.83
CA ASN A 181 -3.39 40.45 35.46
C ASN A 181 -3.20 40.21 36.95
N LYS A 182 -1.93 40.18 37.37
CA LYS A 182 -1.51 40.39 38.75
C LYS A 182 -2.38 41.52 39.27
N VAL A 183 -3.33 41.20 40.13
CA VAL A 183 -4.04 42.19 40.93
C VAL A 183 -2.97 42.81 41.81
N GLN A 184 -2.31 43.84 41.29
CA GLN A 184 -1.28 44.58 42.00
C GLN A 184 -2.00 45.45 43.03
N GLY A 185 -2.36 44.82 44.14
CA GLY A 185 -3.09 45.46 45.23
C GLY A 185 -4.18 44.59 45.85
N LYS A 186 -3.79 43.51 46.55
CA LYS A 186 -4.34 43.10 47.86
C LYS A 186 -3.64 41.83 48.33
N GLU A 187 -3.42 41.76 49.63
CA GLU A 187 -2.53 40.85 50.37
C GLU A 187 -2.71 39.34 50.04
N ASP A 188 -1.57 38.64 50.03
CA ASP A 188 -1.32 37.20 49.77
C ASP A 188 -1.97 36.23 50.79
N LEU A 189 -3.28 36.34 51.07
CA LEU A 189 -3.96 35.44 52.01
C LEU A 189 -4.65 34.24 51.33
N LEU A 190 -4.99 34.34 50.04
CA LEU A 190 -5.66 33.28 49.28
C LEU A 190 -5.04 33.12 47.89
N LYS A 191 -4.44 31.96 47.63
CA LYS A 191 -3.96 31.56 46.30
C LYS A 191 -5.01 30.64 45.67
N LEU A 192 -5.65 31.10 44.60
CA LEU A 192 -6.49 30.25 43.76
C LEU A 192 -5.58 29.36 42.91
N ARG A 193 -5.59 28.06 43.19
CA ARG A 193 -4.98 27.06 42.31
C ARG A 193 -6.06 26.57 41.37
N ARG A 194 -5.90 26.78 40.06
CA ARG A 194 -6.78 26.19 39.05
C ARG A 194 -6.59 24.67 39.09
N THR A 195 -7.58 23.94 39.57
CA THR A 195 -7.71 22.50 39.37
C THR A 195 -8.38 22.23 38.03
N ASP A 196 -8.00 21.14 37.39
CA ASP A 196 -8.36 20.78 36.02
C ASP A 196 -9.86 20.97 35.73
N SER A 197 -10.16 21.73 34.67
CA SER A 197 -11.52 21.83 34.14
C SER A 197 -11.78 20.62 33.23
N VAL A 198 -12.65 19.72 33.67
CA VAL A 198 -13.15 18.64 32.80
C VAL A 198 -14.21 19.25 31.88
N GLU A 199 -13.79 19.72 30.72
CA GLU A 199 -14.72 20.01 29.63
C GLU A 199 -15.24 18.69 29.07
N LYS A 200 -16.56 18.54 29.00
CA LYS A 200 -17.17 17.41 28.32
C LYS A 200 -16.92 17.59 26.81
N LEU A 201 -16.16 16.67 26.23
CA LEU A 201 -15.94 16.63 24.79
C LEU A 201 -17.13 15.96 24.12
N ASP A 202 -17.87 16.73 23.33
CA ASP A 202 -18.96 16.21 22.49
C ASP A 202 -18.47 15.83 21.08
N TYR A 203 -17.18 16.06 20.78
CA TYR A 203 -16.52 15.69 19.52
C TYR A 203 -15.32 14.78 19.77
N PRO A 204 -15.08 13.78 18.91
CA PRO A 204 -13.97 12.84 19.08
C PRO A 204 -12.59 13.51 18.95
N LEU A 205 -12.50 14.62 18.23
CA LEU A 205 -11.27 15.39 18.02
C LEU A 205 -11.56 16.90 18.05
N THR A 206 -10.90 17.63 18.94
CA THR A 206 -11.05 19.08 19.08
C THR A 206 -9.68 19.73 19.17
N ILE A 207 -9.41 20.71 18.32
CA ILE A 207 -8.22 21.55 18.41
C ILE A 207 -8.55 22.86 19.12
N VAL A 208 -7.76 23.19 20.13
CA VAL A 208 -7.86 24.43 20.91
C VAL A 208 -6.54 25.16 20.79
N ALA A 209 -6.58 26.42 20.36
CA ALA A 209 -5.40 27.25 20.25
C ALA A 209 -5.60 28.58 20.97
N TYR A 210 -4.59 29.04 21.70
CA TYR A 210 -4.60 30.31 22.42
C TYR A 210 -3.22 30.97 22.42
N GLU A 211 -3.20 32.30 22.37
CA GLU A 211 -1.98 33.11 22.37
C GLU A 211 -1.63 33.54 23.80
N THR A 212 -0.37 33.37 24.20
CA THR A 212 0.17 33.93 25.45
C THR A 212 1.12 35.06 25.11
N ILE A 213 0.60 36.29 25.14
CA ILE A 213 1.33 37.49 24.70
C ILE A 213 2.61 37.70 25.53
N GLU A 214 2.54 37.49 26.85
CA GLU A 214 3.68 37.67 27.76
C GLU A 214 4.87 36.76 27.45
N ASN A 215 4.57 35.55 26.97
CA ASN A 215 5.58 34.53 26.67
C ASN A 215 5.87 34.43 25.17
N GLU A 216 5.41 35.39 24.35
CA GLU A 216 5.54 35.39 22.88
C GLU A 216 5.31 33.99 22.26
N SER A 217 4.17 33.39 22.59
CA SER A 217 3.89 32.00 22.19
C SER A 217 2.43 31.76 21.87
N VAL A 218 2.20 30.73 21.05
CA VAL A 218 0.89 30.16 20.80
C VAL A 218 0.90 28.71 21.27
N THR A 219 -0.10 28.36 22.09
CA THR A 219 -0.29 26.98 22.54
C THR A 219 -1.35 26.33 21.67
N VAL A 220 -1.06 25.15 21.14
CA VAL A 220 -2.00 24.33 20.35
C VAL A 220 -2.23 23.02 21.10
N SER A 221 -3.47 22.73 21.44
CA SER A 221 -3.88 21.55 22.18
C SER A 221 -4.89 20.74 21.38
N LEU A 222 -4.61 19.46 21.16
CA LEU A 222 -5.57 18.50 20.64
C LEU A 222 -6.21 17.75 21.81
N LYS A 223 -7.50 18.00 22.02
CA LYS A 223 -8.37 17.25 22.92
C LYS A 223 -9.05 16.13 22.12
N TYR A 224 -9.00 14.90 22.61
CA TYR A 224 -9.46 13.73 21.84
C TYR A 224 -10.02 12.60 22.71
N ALA A 225 -10.77 11.71 22.07
CA ALA A 225 -11.25 10.47 22.66
C ALA A 225 -10.13 9.42 22.76
N GLY A 226 -9.54 9.25 23.94
CA GLY A 226 -8.42 8.33 24.19
C GLY A 226 -8.76 6.86 23.95
N GLU A 227 -10.03 6.50 23.93
CA GLU A 227 -10.50 5.18 23.51
C GLU A 227 -10.43 4.98 21.99
N LEU A 228 -10.49 6.05 21.19
CA LEU A 228 -10.50 6.00 19.72
C LEU A 228 -9.11 6.21 19.11
N PHE A 229 -8.32 7.15 19.66
CA PHE A 229 -7.03 7.56 19.09
C PHE A 229 -5.86 7.11 19.95
N LYS A 230 -4.72 6.84 19.29
CA LYS A 230 -3.44 6.63 19.96
C LYS A 230 -2.80 7.97 20.30
N GLU A 231 -2.12 8.03 21.44
CA GLU A 231 -1.49 9.27 21.92
C GLU A 231 -0.34 9.70 21.00
N GLU A 232 0.41 8.72 20.49
CA GLU A 232 1.50 8.91 19.53
C GLU A 232 0.98 9.52 18.22
N THR A 233 -0.15 9.02 17.70
CA THR A 233 -0.77 9.55 16.48
C THR A 233 -1.20 11.00 16.64
N ILE A 234 -1.81 11.35 17.78
CA ILE A 234 -2.22 12.73 18.05
C ILE A 234 -1.01 13.65 18.21
N TYR A 235 0.03 13.18 18.89
CA TYR A 235 1.28 13.92 19.03
C TYR A 235 1.95 14.17 17.67
N ASP A 236 1.97 13.17 16.79
CA ASP A 236 2.48 13.31 15.43
C ASP A 236 1.72 14.39 14.64
N LEU A 237 0.39 14.48 14.77
CA LEU A 237 -0.41 15.55 14.14
C LEU A 237 0.02 16.95 14.63
N LEU A 238 0.32 17.10 15.91
CA LEU A 238 0.84 18.36 16.47
C LEU A 238 2.24 18.68 15.93
N CYS A 239 3.11 17.66 15.80
CA CYS A 239 4.42 17.84 15.20
C CYS A 239 4.33 18.29 13.74
N VAL A 240 3.43 17.70 12.95
CA VAL A 240 3.15 18.15 11.57
C VAL A 240 2.63 19.58 11.56
N ALA A 241 1.71 19.94 12.47
CA ALA A 241 1.22 21.32 12.57
C ALA A 241 2.34 22.32 12.86
N LYS A 242 3.24 22.01 13.80
CA LYS A 242 4.41 22.84 14.11
C LYS A 242 5.37 22.96 12.93
N GLU A 243 5.60 21.88 12.19
CA GLU A 243 6.47 21.88 11.01
C GLU A 243 5.90 22.77 9.90
N LEU A 244 4.59 22.66 9.63
CA LEU A 244 3.90 23.53 8.67
C LEU A 244 3.93 25.00 9.11
N LEU A 245 3.69 25.28 10.39
CA LEU A 245 3.76 26.65 10.92
C LEU A 245 5.17 27.23 10.84
N THR A 246 6.20 26.40 11.02
CA THR A 246 7.61 26.80 10.86
C THR A 246 7.93 27.12 9.40
N GLN A 247 7.47 26.28 8.46
CA GLN A 247 7.64 26.53 7.02
C GLN A 247 6.94 27.82 6.57
N ILE A 248 5.69 28.03 7.01
CA ILE A 248 4.94 29.26 6.74
C ILE A 248 5.66 30.47 7.34
N GLY A 249 6.05 30.40 8.62
CA GLY A 249 6.80 31.43 9.34
C GLY A 249 8.08 31.87 8.62
N SER A 250 8.86 30.90 8.12
CA SER A 250 10.10 31.19 7.39
C SER A 250 9.90 31.94 6.07
N ASN A 251 8.69 31.89 5.50
CA ASN A 251 8.33 32.44 4.19
C ASN A 251 9.22 31.96 3.02
N GLN A 252 9.93 30.84 3.20
CA GLN A 252 10.78 30.23 2.15
C GLN A 252 9.95 29.41 1.16
N VAL A 253 8.86 28.81 1.63
CA VAL A 253 7.92 28.01 0.83
C VAL A 253 6.74 28.88 0.43
N LYS A 254 6.45 28.97 -0.87
CA LYS A 254 5.37 29.83 -1.39
C LYS A 254 4.19 29.04 -1.95
N ALA A 255 4.46 27.92 -2.61
CA ALA A 255 3.42 27.07 -3.18
C ALA A 255 2.89 26.07 -2.15
N VAL A 256 1.58 25.78 -2.19
CA VAL A 256 0.94 24.80 -1.30
C VAL A 256 1.46 23.39 -1.56
N SER A 257 1.82 23.08 -2.81
CA SER A 257 2.41 21.79 -3.22
C SER A 257 3.78 21.50 -2.61
N ASP A 258 4.51 22.56 -2.22
CA ASP A 258 5.89 22.46 -1.74
C ASP A 258 5.96 22.28 -0.22
N LEU A 259 4.82 22.30 0.47
CA LEU A 259 4.73 22.07 1.91
C LEU A 259 5.14 20.63 2.24
N LYS A 260 6.16 20.51 3.09
CA LYS A 260 6.58 19.21 3.61
C LYS A 260 5.69 18.82 4.78
N LEU A 261 4.92 17.76 4.58
CA LEU A 261 3.98 17.22 5.58
C LEU A 261 4.63 16.20 6.52
N LEU A 262 5.75 15.62 6.11
CA LEU A 262 6.50 14.67 6.93
C LEU A 262 7.55 15.39 7.76
N THR A 263 7.59 15.07 9.04
CA THR A 263 8.72 15.45 9.89
C THR A 263 9.99 14.73 9.44
N GLU A 264 11.15 15.28 9.79
CA GLU A 264 12.45 14.65 9.47
C GLU A 264 12.55 13.22 10.03
N THR A 265 12.01 12.99 11.24
CA THR A 265 11.94 11.66 11.85
C THR A 265 11.12 10.68 11.00
N GLN A 266 9.94 11.09 10.53
CA GLN A 266 9.08 10.25 9.69
C GLN A 266 9.74 9.98 8.33
N PHE A 267 10.38 10.98 7.74
CA PHE A 267 11.11 10.82 6.48
C PHE A 267 12.27 9.83 6.63
N ASN A 268 13.06 9.94 7.71
CA ASN A 268 14.14 9.00 8.01
C ASN A 268 13.63 7.59 8.29
N MET A 269 12.47 7.44 8.93
CA MET A 269 11.83 6.14 9.14
C MET A 269 11.48 5.47 7.81
N ILE A 270 10.85 6.19 6.88
CA ILE A 270 10.54 5.67 5.53
C ILE A 270 11.82 5.31 4.77
N LYS A 271 12.85 6.16 4.86
CA LYS A 271 14.16 5.87 4.26
C LYS A 271 14.78 4.59 4.82
N ASN A 272 14.67 4.37 6.12
CA ASN A 272 15.18 3.17 6.78
C ASN A 272 14.39 1.91 6.38
N TRP A 273 13.07 2.00 6.24
CA TRP A 273 12.23 0.89 5.75
C TRP A 273 12.59 0.48 4.32
N ASN A 274 12.98 1.45 3.47
CA ASN A 274 13.39 1.21 2.09
C ASN A 274 14.89 0.95 1.92
N ASN A 275 15.67 0.87 3.00
CA ASN A 275 17.10 0.55 2.94
C ASN A 275 17.31 -0.97 2.76
N THR A 276 16.85 -1.50 1.63
CA THR A 276 16.87 -2.92 1.28
C THR A 276 18.03 -3.29 0.35
N VAL A 277 18.96 -2.36 0.08
CA VAL A 277 20.18 -2.64 -0.68
C VAL A 277 21.01 -3.68 0.07
N ARG A 278 21.30 -4.80 -0.60
CA ARG A 278 22.12 -5.88 -0.08
C ARG A 278 23.21 -6.21 -1.09
N ASP A 279 24.44 -6.32 -0.61
CA ASP A 279 25.51 -6.95 -1.38
C ASP A 279 25.21 -8.45 -1.42
N PHE A 280 24.81 -8.95 -2.59
CA PHE A 280 24.68 -10.39 -2.76
C PHE A 280 26.07 -11.01 -2.88
N PRO A 281 26.31 -12.17 -2.24
CA PRO A 281 27.62 -12.80 -2.27
C PRO A 281 28.03 -13.04 -3.72
N ALA A 282 29.33 -12.85 -4.00
CA ALA A 282 29.95 -13.04 -5.31
C ALA A 282 29.76 -14.44 -5.92
N LEU A 283 29.14 -15.38 -5.19
CA LEU A 283 28.77 -16.72 -5.64
C LEU A 283 27.55 -16.73 -6.58
N ASN A 284 26.69 -15.71 -6.58
CA ASN A 284 25.74 -15.49 -7.68
C ASN A 284 26.40 -14.67 -8.80
N THR A 285 27.37 -15.29 -9.49
CA THR A 285 27.97 -14.67 -10.68
C THR A 285 27.06 -14.73 -11.90
N LYS A 286 25.98 -15.52 -11.83
CA LYS A 286 25.09 -15.83 -12.93
C LYS A 286 23.84 -14.96 -12.87
N SER A 287 23.58 -14.29 -13.98
CA SER A 287 22.47 -13.35 -14.06
C SER A 287 21.23 -13.92 -14.75
N THR A 288 21.25 -15.20 -15.12
CA THR A 288 20.15 -15.85 -15.85
C THR A 288 19.68 -17.14 -15.19
N LEU A 289 18.41 -17.50 -15.41
CA LEU A 289 17.77 -18.62 -14.70
C LEU A 289 18.27 -19.99 -15.16
N HIS A 290 18.67 -20.13 -16.42
CA HIS A 290 19.23 -21.39 -16.91
C HIS A 290 20.62 -21.63 -16.31
N GLU A 291 21.49 -20.61 -16.25
CA GLU A 291 22.79 -20.72 -15.60
C GLU A 291 22.67 -21.02 -14.10
N LEU A 292 21.71 -20.39 -13.41
CA LEU A 292 21.43 -20.70 -12.00
C LEU A 292 21.01 -22.16 -11.82
N PHE A 293 20.09 -22.66 -12.67
CA PHE A 293 19.69 -24.06 -12.61
C PHE A 293 20.89 -25.00 -12.85
N GLU A 294 21.74 -24.69 -13.84
CA GLU A 294 22.93 -25.48 -14.14
C GLU A 294 23.92 -25.53 -12.96
N GLU A 295 24.09 -24.44 -12.23
CA GLU A 295 24.89 -24.41 -11.01
C GLU A 295 24.31 -25.31 -9.91
N GLU A 296 22.98 -25.31 -9.75
CA GLU A 296 22.32 -26.21 -8.79
C GLU A 296 22.44 -27.68 -9.23
N VAL A 297 22.50 -27.96 -10.54
CA VAL A 297 22.76 -29.31 -11.08
C VAL A 297 24.17 -29.78 -10.74
N GLU A 298 25.19 -28.93 -10.88
CA GLU A 298 26.56 -29.26 -10.48
C GLU A 298 26.67 -29.56 -8.98
N ARG A 299 25.90 -28.85 -8.16
CA ARG A 299 25.90 -28.97 -6.70
C ARG A 299 25.14 -30.19 -6.18
N SER A 300 24.03 -30.53 -6.83
CA SER A 300 23.04 -31.49 -6.32
C SER A 300 22.63 -32.56 -7.36
N SER A 301 23.54 -32.91 -8.28
CA SER A 301 23.33 -33.80 -9.44
C SER A 301 22.40 -35.00 -9.19
N GLU A 302 22.67 -35.79 -8.15
CA GLU A 302 21.95 -37.03 -7.86
C GLU A 302 20.78 -36.85 -6.86
N LYS A 303 20.52 -35.64 -6.38
CA LYS A 303 19.33 -35.35 -5.56
C LYS A 303 18.10 -35.30 -6.46
N ILE A 304 16.95 -35.65 -5.90
CA ILE A 304 15.67 -35.57 -6.60
C ILE A 304 15.27 -34.09 -6.77
N ALA A 305 15.15 -33.63 -8.01
CA ALA A 305 14.71 -32.28 -8.34
C ALA A 305 13.19 -32.18 -8.45
N VAL A 306 12.55 -33.15 -9.08
CA VAL A 306 11.11 -33.13 -9.38
C VAL A 306 10.49 -34.48 -9.04
N VAL A 307 9.32 -34.45 -8.40
CA VAL A 307 8.44 -35.60 -8.24
C VAL A 307 7.05 -35.27 -8.78
N TYR A 308 6.54 -36.12 -9.65
CA TYR A 308 5.19 -36.06 -10.19
C TYR A 308 4.63 -37.47 -10.30
N GLU A 309 3.62 -37.79 -9.48
CA GLU A 309 3.05 -39.15 -9.40
C GLU A 309 4.16 -40.19 -9.14
N ASP A 310 4.32 -41.18 -10.01
CA ASP A 310 5.36 -42.21 -9.92
C ASP A 310 6.69 -41.79 -10.57
N VAL A 311 6.74 -40.60 -11.18
CA VAL A 311 7.93 -40.08 -11.86
C VAL A 311 8.79 -39.29 -10.88
N GLN A 312 10.06 -39.67 -10.77
CA GLN A 312 11.08 -38.93 -10.03
C GLN A 312 12.23 -38.62 -10.98
N LEU A 313 12.65 -37.34 -11.03
CA LEU A 313 13.79 -36.90 -11.82
C LEU A 313 14.83 -36.32 -10.88
N THR A 314 16.06 -36.80 -11.00
CA THR A 314 17.24 -36.15 -10.41
C THR A 314 17.52 -34.81 -11.10
N TYR A 315 18.31 -33.95 -10.45
CA TYR A 315 18.80 -32.71 -11.08
C TYR A 315 19.51 -32.99 -12.41
N ARG A 316 20.34 -34.05 -12.45
CA ARG A 316 21.03 -34.48 -13.67
C ARG A 316 20.05 -34.88 -14.78
N GLU A 317 19.11 -35.78 -14.49
CA GLU A 317 18.14 -36.26 -15.50
C GLU A 317 17.22 -35.14 -16.00
N LEU A 318 16.83 -34.23 -15.10
CA LEU A 318 16.05 -33.05 -15.46
C LEU A 318 16.84 -32.13 -16.40
N ASN A 319 18.13 -31.89 -16.10
CA ASN A 319 19.00 -31.09 -16.95
C ASN A 319 19.24 -31.72 -18.32
N GLU A 320 19.49 -33.03 -18.37
CA GLU A 320 19.68 -33.77 -19.63
C GLU A 320 18.44 -33.68 -20.53
N LYS A 321 17.24 -33.84 -19.95
CA LYS A 321 15.96 -33.67 -20.69
C LYS A 321 15.77 -32.25 -21.18
N ALA A 322 16.03 -31.25 -20.34
CA ALA A 322 15.92 -29.84 -20.71
C ALA A 322 16.93 -29.44 -21.81
N ASN A 323 18.17 -29.93 -21.73
CA ASN A 323 19.21 -29.71 -22.74
C ASN A 323 18.79 -30.28 -24.11
N ARG A 324 18.27 -31.51 -24.14
CA ARG A 324 17.77 -32.13 -25.38
C ARG A 324 16.67 -31.29 -26.02
N LEU A 325 15.71 -30.84 -25.21
CA LEU A 325 14.62 -29.99 -25.70
C LEU A 325 15.15 -28.65 -26.21
N ALA A 326 16.07 -28.01 -25.50
CA ALA A 326 16.68 -26.75 -25.93
C ALA A 326 17.42 -26.86 -27.27
N HIS A 327 18.23 -27.91 -27.45
CA HIS A 327 18.92 -28.18 -28.72
C HIS A 327 17.94 -28.44 -29.85
N TYR A 328 16.86 -29.19 -29.58
CA TYR A 328 15.80 -29.42 -30.56
C TYR A 328 15.11 -28.11 -30.97
N LEU A 329 14.68 -27.28 -30.00
CA LEU A 329 14.06 -25.98 -30.24
C LEU A 329 14.92 -25.07 -31.12
N ARG A 330 16.23 -24.99 -30.83
CA ARG A 330 17.20 -24.21 -31.62
C ARG A 330 17.47 -24.78 -33.01
N SER A 331 17.22 -26.08 -33.22
CA SER A 331 17.43 -26.71 -34.53
C SER A 331 16.27 -26.48 -35.51
N ILE A 332 15.06 -26.26 -34.99
CA ILE A 332 13.84 -26.06 -35.80
C ILE A 332 13.50 -24.59 -35.99
N CYS A 333 14.02 -23.70 -35.14
CA CYS A 333 13.82 -22.26 -35.22
C CYS A 333 15.10 -21.53 -34.81
N ASP A 334 15.42 -20.45 -35.52
CA ASP A 334 16.45 -19.51 -35.09
C ASP A 334 15.91 -18.67 -33.94
N ILE A 335 16.20 -19.11 -32.71
CA ILE A 335 15.75 -18.48 -31.47
C ILE A 335 16.69 -17.36 -31.11
N GLN A 336 16.15 -16.16 -31.02
CA GLN A 336 16.83 -14.96 -30.55
C GLN A 336 16.44 -14.64 -29.10
N PRO A 337 17.27 -13.89 -28.36
CA PRO A 337 16.86 -13.33 -27.06
C PRO A 337 15.52 -12.60 -27.20
N ASP A 338 14.68 -12.70 -26.18
CA ASP A 338 13.32 -12.14 -26.11
C ASP A 338 12.27 -12.75 -27.07
N ASP A 339 12.63 -13.75 -27.87
CA ASP A 339 11.63 -14.59 -28.54
C ASP A 339 10.78 -15.31 -27.48
N ILE A 340 9.47 -15.46 -27.78
CA ILE A 340 8.50 -16.07 -26.86
C ILE A 340 8.09 -17.45 -27.38
N ILE A 341 8.16 -18.45 -26.51
CA ILE A 341 7.63 -19.80 -26.74
C ILE A 341 6.43 -20.02 -25.82
N ALA A 342 5.30 -20.40 -26.39
CA ALA A 342 4.09 -20.68 -25.61
C ALA A 342 4.12 -22.08 -25.01
N LEU A 343 3.68 -22.20 -23.75
CA LEU A 343 3.52 -23.45 -23.04
C LEU A 343 2.04 -23.70 -22.78
N PHE A 344 1.45 -24.62 -23.53
CA PHE A 344 0.04 -25.01 -23.44
C PHE A 344 -0.08 -26.41 -22.85
N LEU A 345 0.26 -26.53 -21.57
CA LEU A 345 0.53 -27.80 -20.88
C LEU A 345 -0.30 -27.94 -19.61
N ASP A 346 -0.57 -29.18 -19.21
CA ASP A 346 -0.94 -29.48 -17.83
C ASP A 346 0.29 -29.46 -16.91
N LYS A 347 0.04 -29.40 -15.60
CA LYS A 347 1.10 -29.63 -14.61
C LYS A 347 1.60 -31.06 -14.67
N SER A 348 2.89 -31.21 -14.95
CA SER A 348 3.62 -32.47 -14.93
C SER A 348 5.11 -32.19 -14.82
N GLU A 349 5.94 -33.23 -14.78
CA GLU A 349 7.38 -33.10 -14.95
C GLU A 349 7.76 -32.52 -16.32
N LEU A 350 6.98 -32.80 -17.38
CA LEU A 350 7.23 -32.28 -18.73
C LEU A 350 7.01 -30.76 -18.81
N MET A 351 6.13 -30.20 -17.98
CA MET A 351 5.98 -28.74 -17.83
C MET A 351 7.30 -28.12 -17.35
N ILE A 352 7.97 -28.72 -16.36
CA ILE A 352 9.24 -28.23 -15.83
C ILE A 352 10.36 -28.41 -16.86
N VAL A 353 10.42 -29.57 -17.53
CA VAL A 353 11.35 -29.80 -18.65
C VAL A 353 11.17 -28.74 -19.72
N SER A 354 9.93 -28.37 -20.03
CA SER A 354 9.60 -27.36 -21.05
C SER A 354 10.02 -25.95 -20.63
N ILE A 355 9.75 -25.55 -19.39
CA ILE A 355 10.20 -24.26 -18.85
C ILE A 355 11.73 -24.14 -18.94
N LEU A 356 12.45 -25.15 -18.43
CA LEU A 356 13.91 -25.17 -18.45
C LEU A 356 14.47 -25.23 -19.88
N GLY A 357 13.86 -26.03 -20.76
CA GLY A 357 14.24 -26.14 -22.16
C GLY A 357 14.05 -24.84 -22.93
N VAL A 358 13.00 -24.07 -22.64
CA VAL A 358 12.79 -22.74 -23.21
C VAL A 358 13.86 -21.77 -22.73
N TRP A 359 14.13 -21.67 -21.42
CA TRP A 359 15.21 -20.82 -20.91
C TRP A 359 16.58 -21.20 -21.49
N LYS A 360 16.89 -22.50 -21.56
CA LYS A 360 18.13 -23.03 -22.16
C LYS A 360 18.18 -22.91 -23.69
N SER A 361 17.07 -22.58 -24.35
CA SER A 361 17.07 -22.25 -25.78
C SER A 361 17.43 -20.80 -26.06
N GLY A 362 17.34 -19.93 -25.04
CA GLY A 362 17.54 -18.49 -25.11
C GLY A 362 16.25 -17.67 -25.14
N ALA A 363 15.09 -18.31 -25.09
CA ALA A 363 13.77 -17.69 -25.19
C ALA A 363 13.10 -17.50 -23.83
N ALA A 364 12.11 -16.61 -23.80
CA ALA A 364 11.14 -16.49 -22.73
C ALA A 364 9.96 -17.44 -22.97
N TYR A 365 9.29 -17.88 -21.90
CA TYR A 365 8.05 -18.63 -22.04
C TYR A 365 6.81 -17.80 -21.72
N VAL A 366 5.68 -18.13 -22.36
CA VAL A 366 4.34 -17.67 -21.96
C VAL A 366 3.48 -18.89 -21.58
N PRO A 367 3.04 -19.01 -20.32
CA PRO A 367 2.17 -20.10 -19.91
C PRO A 367 0.71 -19.79 -20.30
N ILE A 368 0.06 -20.76 -20.94
CA ILE A 368 -1.34 -20.67 -21.36
C ILE A 368 -2.09 -21.85 -20.74
N ASP A 369 -3.14 -21.58 -19.96
CA ASP A 369 -3.91 -22.63 -19.31
C ASP A 369 -4.82 -23.33 -20.34
N PRO A 370 -4.72 -24.67 -20.51
CA PRO A 370 -5.62 -25.42 -21.37
C PRO A 370 -7.09 -25.34 -20.99
N THR A 371 -7.47 -24.86 -19.81
CA THR A 371 -8.88 -24.67 -19.44
C THR A 371 -9.44 -23.31 -19.84
N TYR A 372 -8.62 -22.41 -20.40
CA TYR A 372 -9.11 -21.12 -20.86
C TYR A 372 -10.08 -21.25 -22.05
N PRO A 373 -11.05 -20.33 -22.17
CA PRO A 373 -11.83 -20.15 -23.39
C PRO A 373 -10.96 -19.91 -24.63
N ASP A 374 -11.42 -20.36 -25.81
CA ASP A 374 -10.66 -20.29 -27.06
C ASP A 374 -10.31 -18.86 -27.47
N ASP A 375 -11.20 -17.88 -27.24
CA ASP A 375 -10.97 -16.46 -27.51
C ASP A 375 -9.80 -15.89 -26.68
N ARG A 376 -9.67 -16.33 -25.42
CA ARG A 376 -8.54 -15.94 -24.56
C ARG A 376 -7.24 -16.57 -25.03
N ILE A 377 -7.27 -17.83 -25.46
CA ILE A 377 -6.08 -18.52 -26.01
C ILE A 377 -5.65 -17.83 -27.30
N GLU A 378 -6.59 -17.58 -28.21
CA GLU A 378 -6.35 -16.87 -29.47
C GLU A 378 -5.70 -15.51 -29.22
N PHE A 379 -6.26 -14.72 -28.29
CA PHE A 379 -5.72 -13.41 -27.94
C PHE A 379 -4.26 -13.50 -27.48
N ILE A 380 -3.93 -14.42 -26.57
CA ILE A 380 -2.56 -14.56 -26.05
C ILE A 380 -1.60 -15.00 -27.16
N VAL A 381 -1.97 -15.99 -27.97
CA VAL A 381 -1.11 -16.49 -29.06
C VAL A 381 -0.85 -15.38 -30.10
N GLN A 382 -1.86 -14.60 -30.46
CA GLN A 382 -1.73 -13.50 -31.41
C GLN A 382 -0.91 -12.32 -30.87
N ASP A 383 -1.17 -11.93 -29.62
CA ASP A 383 -0.51 -10.79 -28.98
C ASP A 383 0.99 -11.06 -28.73
N THR A 384 1.33 -12.28 -28.30
CA THR A 384 2.72 -12.70 -28.09
C THR A 384 3.50 -12.94 -29.37
N LYS A 385 2.81 -13.20 -30.50
CA LYS A 385 3.44 -13.63 -31.77
C LYS A 385 4.41 -14.80 -31.58
N ALA A 386 4.09 -15.70 -30.64
CA ALA A 386 4.92 -16.86 -30.35
C ALA A 386 5.16 -17.66 -31.64
N LYS A 387 6.40 -18.09 -31.87
CA LYS A 387 6.75 -18.89 -33.06
C LYS A 387 6.50 -20.39 -32.84
N ILE A 388 6.53 -20.81 -31.58
CA ILE A 388 6.44 -22.20 -31.14
C ILE A 388 5.43 -22.28 -30.00
N VAL A 389 4.60 -23.33 -30.00
CA VAL A 389 3.84 -23.78 -28.83
C VAL A 389 4.25 -25.21 -28.48
N ILE A 390 4.64 -25.43 -27.23
CA ILE A 390 4.79 -26.76 -26.64
C ILE A 390 3.44 -27.14 -26.02
N VAL A 391 2.89 -28.28 -26.40
CA VAL A 391 1.50 -28.67 -26.11
C VAL A 391 1.39 -30.16 -25.78
N ASN A 392 0.46 -30.52 -24.90
CA ASN A 392 0.10 -31.92 -24.68
C ASN A 392 -0.74 -32.45 -25.86
N GLU A 393 -0.57 -33.71 -26.25
CA GLU A 393 -1.22 -34.33 -27.42
C GLU A 393 -2.74 -34.05 -27.42
N LYS A 394 -3.40 -34.22 -26.27
CA LYS A 394 -4.85 -34.04 -26.11
C LYS A 394 -5.37 -32.62 -26.40
N TYR A 395 -4.50 -31.59 -26.38
CA TYR A 395 -4.88 -30.20 -26.61
C TYR A 395 -4.44 -29.68 -27.98
N ILE A 396 -3.68 -30.44 -28.75
CA ILE A 396 -3.11 -30.00 -30.03
C ILE A 396 -4.19 -29.52 -31.02
N THR A 397 -5.39 -30.12 -30.95
CA THR A 397 -6.48 -29.82 -31.87
C THR A 397 -7.08 -28.43 -31.66
N ARG A 398 -6.99 -27.89 -30.45
CA ARG A 398 -7.42 -26.52 -30.14
C ARG A 398 -6.51 -25.47 -30.73
N LEU A 399 -5.34 -25.86 -31.21
CA LEU A 399 -4.37 -24.97 -31.85
C LEU A 399 -4.41 -25.05 -33.38
N HIS A 400 -5.30 -25.84 -34.00
CA HIS A 400 -5.28 -26.09 -35.46
C HIS A 400 -5.33 -24.81 -36.31
N SER A 401 -6.10 -23.80 -35.89
CA SER A 401 -6.30 -22.55 -36.64
C SER A 401 -5.10 -21.60 -36.63
N TYR A 402 -4.06 -21.87 -35.83
CA TYR A 402 -2.91 -21.00 -35.68
C TYR A 402 -1.72 -21.47 -36.53
N ASP A 403 -1.14 -20.54 -37.27
CA ASP A 403 0.11 -20.71 -38.03
C ASP A 403 1.31 -20.60 -37.07
N ILE A 404 1.49 -21.66 -36.28
CA ILE A 404 2.49 -21.75 -35.21
C ILE A 404 3.07 -23.18 -35.18
N ILE A 405 4.37 -23.31 -34.91
CA ILE A 405 5.03 -24.61 -34.81
C ILE A 405 4.53 -25.29 -33.52
N LYS A 406 3.87 -26.44 -33.67
CA LYS A 406 3.30 -27.20 -32.54
C LYS A 406 4.23 -28.35 -32.20
N ILE A 407 4.72 -28.37 -30.97
CA ILE A 407 5.53 -29.46 -30.43
C ILE A 407 4.67 -30.24 -29.46
N ASP A 408 4.22 -31.41 -29.91
CA ASP A 408 3.56 -32.37 -29.03
C ASP A 408 4.61 -33.00 -28.10
N ILE A 409 4.56 -32.65 -26.82
CA ILE A 409 5.54 -33.13 -25.84
C ILE A 409 5.27 -34.56 -25.37
N ASP A 410 4.05 -35.07 -25.57
CA ASP A 410 3.65 -36.44 -25.20
C ASP A 410 3.97 -37.43 -26.34
N SER A 411 4.07 -36.93 -27.58
CA SER A 411 4.33 -37.75 -28.77
C SER A 411 5.61 -38.58 -28.65
N THR A 412 5.47 -39.90 -28.86
CA THR A 412 6.61 -40.82 -28.87
C THR A 412 7.60 -40.49 -30.00
N SER A 413 7.11 -40.10 -31.18
CA SER A 413 7.99 -39.74 -32.31
C SER A 413 8.78 -38.46 -32.04
N VAL A 414 8.12 -37.43 -31.48
CA VAL A 414 8.80 -36.18 -31.11
C VAL A 414 9.85 -36.45 -30.03
N ASN A 415 9.50 -37.22 -29.01
CA ASN A 415 10.43 -37.63 -27.97
C ASN A 415 11.61 -38.44 -28.52
N GLN A 416 11.39 -39.36 -29.47
CA GLN A 416 12.49 -40.08 -30.14
C GLN A 416 13.44 -39.12 -30.85
N THR A 417 12.92 -38.12 -31.57
CA THR A 417 13.74 -37.08 -32.21
C THR A 417 14.51 -36.26 -31.19
N ILE A 418 13.86 -35.73 -30.14
CA ILE A 418 14.49 -34.97 -29.07
C ILE A 418 15.60 -35.78 -28.39
N ASN A 419 15.38 -37.08 -28.19
CA ASN A 419 16.35 -37.98 -27.57
C ASN A 419 17.60 -38.25 -28.42
N THR A 420 17.60 -37.90 -29.72
CA THR A 420 18.81 -37.96 -30.56
C THR A 420 19.79 -36.81 -30.32
N TYR A 421 19.33 -35.72 -29.71
CA TYR A 421 20.18 -34.57 -29.41
C TYR A 421 21.08 -34.84 -28.20
N SER A 422 22.22 -34.15 -28.18
CA SER A 422 23.26 -34.35 -27.16
C SER A 422 22.74 -34.04 -25.75
N ILE A 423 23.04 -34.95 -24.81
CA ILE A 423 22.88 -34.72 -23.37
C ILE A 423 24.09 -34.01 -22.75
N SER A 424 25.24 -34.09 -23.43
CA SER A 424 26.54 -33.96 -22.78
C SER A 424 26.94 -32.52 -22.46
N PHE A 425 26.29 -31.53 -23.07
CA PHE A 425 26.64 -30.13 -22.90
C PHE A 425 25.39 -29.24 -22.84
N ASN A 426 25.36 -28.36 -21.84
CA ASN A 426 24.41 -27.25 -21.81
C ASN A 426 24.58 -26.39 -23.07
N PRO A 427 23.50 -25.84 -23.65
CA PRO A 427 23.62 -24.90 -24.75
C PRO A 427 24.49 -23.70 -24.34
N ASP A 428 25.50 -23.38 -25.16
CA ASP A 428 26.32 -22.19 -24.95
C ASP A 428 25.53 -20.96 -25.40
N LEU A 429 25.06 -20.17 -24.42
CA LEU A 429 24.22 -19.01 -24.63
C LEU A 429 24.90 -17.75 -24.08
N HIS A 430 24.78 -16.66 -24.82
CA HIS A 430 25.17 -15.33 -24.38
C HIS A 430 23.91 -14.48 -24.22
N LEU A 431 23.20 -14.66 -23.11
CA LEU A 431 22.04 -13.85 -22.73
C LEU A 431 22.45 -12.70 -21.81
N SER A 432 21.79 -11.55 -21.98
CA SER A 432 21.84 -10.47 -21.00
C SER A 432 20.92 -10.80 -19.82
N GLU A 433 21.23 -10.29 -18.63
CA GLU A 433 20.36 -10.36 -17.45
C GLU A 433 19.02 -9.64 -17.64
N HIS A 434 18.98 -8.70 -18.60
CA HIS A 434 17.79 -7.99 -19.02
C HIS A 434 16.98 -8.71 -20.09
N SER A 435 17.42 -9.89 -20.55
CA SER A 435 16.62 -10.70 -21.47
C SER A 435 15.38 -11.23 -20.75
N LEU A 436 14.29 -11.39 -21.49
CA LEU A 436 13.02 -11.88 -20.95
C LEU A 436 13.15 -13.33 -20.46
N ALA A 437 12.65 -13.58 -19.25
CA ALA A 437 12.53 -14.91 -18.66
C ALA A 437 11.15 -15.51 -18.93
N TYR A 438 10.09 -14.73 -18.76
CA TYR A 438 8.72 -15.15 -19.01
C TYR A 438 7.78 -13.96 -19.26
N VAL A 439 6.61 -14.29 -19.78
CA VAL A 439 5.48 -13.37 -19.93
C VAL A 439 4.24 -13.99 -19.29
N ILE A 440 3.63 -13.32 -18.31
CA ILE A 440 2.38 -13.78 -17.69
C ILE A 440 1.25 -12.78 -17.94
N TYR A 441 0.10 -13.27 -18.40
CA TYR A 441 -1.06 -12.43 -18.69
C TYR A 441 -1.92 -12.21 -17.44
N THR A 442 -2.19 -10.94 -17.15
CA THR A 442 -3.07 -10.51 -16.05
C THR A 442 -4.35 -9.85 -16.56
N SER A 443 -5.38 -9.74 -15.72
CA SER A 443 -6.60 -9.00 -16.05
C SER A 443 -6.29 -7.51 -16.20
N GLY A 444 -6.42 -6.96 -17.41
CA GLY A 444 -6.25 -5.53 -17.63
C GLY A 444 -7.47 -4.73 -17.16
N THR A 445 -7.22 -3.53 -16.64
CA THR A 445 -8.27 -2.55 -16.27
C THR A 445 -9.20 -2.17 -17.43
N THR A 446 -8.76 -2.37 -18.66
CA THR A 446 -9.50 -2.11 -19.91
C THR A 446 -10.34 -3.31 -20.38
N GLY A 447 -10.41 -4.39 -19.60
CA GLY A 447 -11.11 -5.64 -19.95
C GLY A 447 -10.34 -6.58 -20.87
N LYS A 448 -9.25 -6.13 -21.51
CA LYS A 448 -8.34 -7.00 -22.27
C LYS A 448 -7.17 -7.45 -21.39
N PRO A 449 -6.78 -8.74 -21.41
CA PRO A 449 -5.59 -9.20 -20.71
C PRO A 449 -4.33 -8.46 -21.17
N LYS A 450 -3.36 -8.29 -20.27
CA LYS A 450 -2.05 -7.66 -20.59
C LYS A 450 -0.92 -8.60 -20.20
N GLY A 451 0.01 -8.86 -21.12
CA GLY A 451 1.23 -9.60 -20.84
C GLY A 451 2.19 -8.75 -20.01
N VAL A 452 2.60 -9.26 -18.85
CA VAL A 452 3.64 -8.66 -18.01
C VAL A 452 4.96 -9.35 -18.37
N LEU A 453 5.89 -8.57 -18.91
CA LEU A 453 7.20 -9.03 -19.36
C LEU A 453 8.17 -8.98 -18.17
N ILE A 454 8.79 -10.10 -17.82
CA ILE A 454 9.72 -10.18 -16.69
C ILE A 454 11.09 -10.65 -17.16
N GLU A 455 12.11 -9.88 -16.81
CA GLU A 455 13.52 -10.15 -17.10
C GLU A 455 14.13 -11.17 -16.13
N HIS A 456 15.18 -11.86 -16.56
CA HIS A 456 15.91 -12.80 -15.69
C HIS A 456 16.38 -12.16 -14.38
N ALA A 457 17.00 -10.98 -14.43
CA ALA A 457 17.55 -10.29 -13.26
C ALA A 457 16.52 -10.09 -12.14
N SER A 458 15.27 -9.80 -12.50
CA SER A 458 14.18 -9.61 -11.54
C SER A 458 13.87 -10.90 -10.78
N VAL A 459 13.84 -12.04 -11.48
CA VAL A 459 13.59 -13.36 -10.86
C VAL A 459 14.78 -13.81 -10.02
N VAL A 460 16.02 -13.56 -10.49
CA VAL A 460 17.24 -13.86 -9.72
C VAL A 460 17.27 -13.08 -8.41
N SER A 461 16.98 -11.78 -8.46
CA SER A 461 16.90 -10.92 -7.27
C SER A 461 15.83 -11.44 -6.30
N PHE A 462 14.63 -11.74 -6.80
CA PHE A 462 13.53 -12.29 -6.02
C PHE A 462 13.91 -13.61 -5.35
N ARG A 463 14.46 -14.57 -6.12
CA ARG A 463 14.94 -15.87 -5.64
C ARG A 463 15.90 -15.71 -4.47
N ASN A 464 16.86 -14.80 -4.59
CA ASN A 464 17.87 -14.60 -3.55
C ASN A 464 17.29 -14.04 -2.26
N ASP A 465 16.36 -13.08 -2.36
CA ASP A 465 15.67 -12.53 -1.19
C ASP A 465 14.86 -13.62 -0.47
N ILE A 466 14.01 -14.35 -1.19
CA ILE A 466 13.13 -15.34 -0.57
C ILE A 466 13.88 -16.58 -0.08
N LYS A 467 14.92 -17.04 -0.79
CA LYS A 467 15.75 -18.17 -0.34
C LYS A 467 16.42 -17.81 0.99
N ASN A 468 17.04 -16.64 1.08
CA ASN A 468 17.69 -16.21 2.32
C ASN A 468 16.69 -15.98 3.47
N ARG A 469 15.47 -15.53 3.16
CA ARG A 469 14.42 -15.32 4.16
C ARG A 469 13.89 -16.65 4.74
N TYR A 470 13.64 -17.64 3.90
CA TYR A 470 12.96 -18.88 4.32
C TYR A 470 13.93 -20.02 4.62
N PHE A 471 15.05 -20.10 3.89
CA PHE A 471 16.03 -21.18 3.98
C PHE A 471 17.46 -20.60 4.06
N PRO A 472 17.80 -19.85 5.14
CA PRO A 472 19.13 -19.28 5.29
C PRO A 472 20.18 -20.40 5.32
N GLU A 473 21.25 -20.24 4.53
CA GLU A 473 22.35 -21.19 4.48
C GLU A 473 23.12 -21.16 5.82
N ASN A 474 22.84 -22.13 6.69
CA ASN A 474 23.68 -22.39 7.86
C ASN A 474 24.86 -23.28 7.43
N ALA A 475 26.07 -22.89 7.82
CA ALA A 475 27.36 -23.28 7.23
C ALA A 475 27.78 -24.77 7.32
N THR A 476 26.87 -25.72 7.53
CA THR A 476 27.23 -27.14 7.64
C THR A 476 26.29 -28.14 6.96
N ASP A 477 25.06 -27.76 6.58
CA ASP A 477 24.18 -28.57 5.73
C ASP A 477 22.98 -27.71 5.31
N THR A 478 22.86 -27.35 4.03
CA THR A 478 21.61 -26.75 3.54
C THR A 478 20.60 -27.88 3.36
N PRO A 479 19.49 -27.91 4.14
CA PRO A 479 18.52 -28.98 4.04
C PRO A 479 17.92 -29.02 2.62
N HIS A 480 17.74 -30.23 2.09
CA HIS A 480 17.07 -30.46 0.81
C HIS A 480 15.55 -30.40 1.06
N GLU A 481 15.01 -29.18 1.02
CA GLU A 481 13.59 -28.92 1.30
C GLU A 481 12.69 -29.47 0.19
N ALA A 482 11.44 -29.80 0.55
CA ALA A 482 10.43 -30.28 -0.37
C ALA A 482 9.32 -29.23 -0.50
N ILE A 483 9.20 -28.67 -1.70
CA ILE A 483 8.34 -27.54 -2.03
C ILE A 483 7.19 -28.02 -2.92
N LEU A 484 5.94 -27.70 -2.59
CA LEU A 484 4.79 -28.02 -3.43
C LEU A 484 4.51 -26.92 -4.48
N ILE A 485 4.38 -27.28 -5.76
CA ILE A 485 3.81 -26.38 -6.78
C ILE A 485 2.28 -26.44 -6.79
N LEU A 486 1.67 -25.81 -5.78
CA LEU A 486 0.21 -25.77 -5.65
C LEU A 486 -0.43 -24.81 -6.66
N SER A 487 0.23 -23.69 -6.95
CA SER A 487 -0.31 -22.65 -7.83
C SER A 487 -0.33 -23.08 -9.29
N ASN A 488 -1.29 -22.58 -10.07
CA ASN A 488 -1.28 -22.78 -11.51
C ASN A 488 -0.12 -21.98 -12.12
N TYR A 489 0.64 -22.56 -13.05
CA TYR A 489 1.86 -21.96 -13.60
C TYR A 489 1.62 -20.76 -14.52
N VAL A 490 0.35 -20.42 -14.77
CA VAL A 490 -0.10 -19.16 -15.38
C VAL A 490 -0.14 -17.97 -14.42
N PHE A 491 0.16 -18.19 -13.13
CA PHE A 491 0.31 -17.13 -12.13
C PHE A 491 1.77 -17.06 -11.68
N ASP A 492 2.28 -15.85 -11.47
CA ASP A 492 3.64 -15.58 -11.02
C ASP A 492 3.98 -16.21 -9.66
N PHE A 493 2.97 -16.53 -8.86
CA PHE A 493 3.12 -17.34 -7.64
C PHE A 493 3.82 -18.69 -7.88
N SER A 494 3.73 -19.28 -9.08
CA SER A 494 4.50 -20.49 -9.39
C SER A 494 6.00 -20.22 -9.48
N ILE A 495 6.41 -19.00 -9.83
CA ILE A 495 7.82 -18.61 -9.87
C ILE A 495 8.43 -18.64 -8.47
N GLU A 496 7.70 -18.22 -7.43
CA GLU A 496 8.13 -18.41 -6.03
C GLU A 496 8.42 -19.88 -5.74
N GLN A 497 7.51 -20.77 -6.15
CA GLN A 497 7.63 -22.20 -5.91
C GLN A 497 8.81 -22.81 -6.70
N LEU A 498 9.09 -22.35 -7.92
CA LEU A 498 10.27 -22.76 -8.70
C LEU A 498 11.58 -22.21 -8.11
N THR A 499 11.57 -20.95 -7.67
CA THR A 499 12.75 -20.27 -7.13
C THR A 499 13.20 -20.85 -5.79
N LEU A 500 12.25 -21.24 -4.93
CA LEU A 500 12.53 -21.96 -3.68
C LEU A 500 12.87 -23.45 -3.89
N SER A 501 12.56 -24.04 -5.04
CA SER A 501 12.77 -25.46 -5.33
C SER A 501 13.98 -25.73 -6.23
N ILE A 502 13.73 -25.94 -7.52
CA ILE A 502 14.71 -26.38 -8.52
C ILE A 502 15.80 -25.34 -8.79
N LEU A 503 15.56 -24.07 -8.47
CA LEU A 503 16.58 -23.01 -8.56
C LEU A 503 17.33 -22.81 -7.24
N SER A 504 17.16 -23.70 -6.26
CA SER A 504 17.76 -23.61 -4.93
C SER A 504 18.18 -24.97 -4.34
N SER A 505 18.52 -25.96 -5.17
CA SER A 505 18.93 -27.32 -4.73
C SER A 505 17.88 -28.08 -3.89
N ASN A 506 16.61 -27.69 -4.00
CA ASN A 506 15.48 -28.28 -3.29
C ASN A 506 14.60 -29.13 -4.23
N LYS A 507 13.74 -29.96 -3.66
CA LYS A 507 12.81 -30.84 -4.38
C LYS A 507 11.50 -30.13 -4.67
N LEU A 508 11.00 -30.24 -5.90
CA LEU A 508 9.68 -29.76 -6.32
C LEU A 508 8.70 -30.94 -6.41
N ILE A 509 7.64 -30.89 -5.61
CA ILE A 509 6.53 -31.83 -5.66
C ILE A 509 5.44 -31.22 -6.52
N ILE A 510 5.05 -31.93 -7.58
CA ILE A 510 3.99 -31.53 -8.49
C ILE A 510 2.74 -32.35 -8.16
N VAL A 511 1.61 -31.66 -8.05
CA VAL A 511 0.28 -32.27 -7.98
C VAL A 511 -0.49 -31.93 -9.25
N SER A 512 -1.22 -32.90 -9.78
CA SER A 512 -2.13 -32.64 -10.90
C SER A 512 -3.23 -31.66 -10.46
N LYS A 513 -3.83 -30.97 -11.43
CA LYS A 513 -4.84 -29.91 -11.22
C LYS A 513 -6.12 -30.42 -10.50
N THR A 514 -6.23 -31.72 -10.25
CA THR A 514 -7.46 -32.45 -9.94
C THR A 514 -7.50 -33.04 -8.53
N PHE A 515 -6.48 -32.88 -7.70
CA PHE A 515 -6.53 -33.44 -6.35
C PHE A 515 -7.54 -32.65 -5.50
N PRO A 516 -8.65 -33.27 -5.03
CA PRO A 516 -9.34 -32.73 -3.86
C PRO A 516 -8.36 -32.76 -2.68
N PHE A 517 -8.52 -31.89 -1.69
CA PHE A 517 -7.75 -31.94 -0.44
C PHE A 517 -8.23 -33.12 0.44
N ASP A 518 -8.13 -34.32 -0.11
CA ASP A 518 -8.56 -35.59 0.46
C ASP A 518 -7.38 -36.37 1.07
N GLU A 519 -7.66 -37.58 1.56
CA GLU A 519 -6.64 -38.44 2.16
C GLU A 519 -5.50 -38.80 1.20
N ASN A 520 -5.78 -38.96 -0.10
CA ASN A 520 -4.75 -39.29 -1.10
C ASN A 520 -3.80 -38.13 -1.32
N PHE A 521 -4.32 -36.89 -1.35
CA PHE A 521 -3.50 -35.69 -1.43
C PHE A 521 -2.55 -35.60 -0.23
N TYR A 522 -3.04 -35.75 1.01
CA TYR A 522 -2.19 -35.72 2.20
C TYR A 522 -1.20 -36.89 2.24
N TYR A 523 -1.63 -38.08 1.81
CA TYR A 523 -0.76 -39.24 1.72
C TYR A 523 0.40 -38.98 0.76
N TYR A 524 0.12 -38.51 -0.46
CA TYR A 524 1.13 -38.19 -1.48
C TYR A 524 2.15 -37.15 -0.98
N LEU A 525 1.68 -36.08 -0.34
CA LEU A 525 2.57 -35.04 0.19
C LEU A 525 3.44 -35.54 1.36
N ASN A 526 2.90 -36.41 2.22
CA ASN A 526 3.67 -37.02 3.30
C ASN A 526 4.69 -38.04 2.78
N GLN A 527 4.33 -38.87 1.78
CA GLN A 527 5.28 -39.78 1.13
C GLN A 527 6.47 -39.03 0.53
N ASN A 528 6.21 -37.83 0.03
CA ASN A 528 7.24 -36.96 -0.54
C ASN A 528 7.86 -35.99 0.48
N GLU A 529 7.57 -36.15 1.77
CA GLU A 529 8.14 -35.37 2.88
C GLU A 529 8.00 -33.84 2.71
N LEU A 530 6.84 -33.36 2.26
CA LEU A 530 6.59 -31.93 2.04
C LEU A 530 6.98 -31.07 3.25
N THR A 531 7.93 -30.14 3.08
CA THR A 531 8.42 -29.27 4.17
C THR A 531 7.93 -27.83 4.06
N TYR A 532 7.62 -27.36 2.85
CA TYR A 532 7.14 -26.01 2.59
C TYR A 532 5.98 -25.98 1.60
N LEU A 533 4.99 -25.16 1.92
CA LEU A 533 3.76 -24.96 1.19
C LEU A 533 3.48 -23.45 1.16
N SER A 534 3.20 -22.93 -0.02
CA SER A 534 2.65 -21.60 -0.21
C SER A 534 1.44 -21.66 -1.15
N GLY A 535 0.48 -20.75 -0.96
CA GLY A 535 -0.74 -20.71 -1.76
C GLY A 535 -1.62 -19.52 -1.41
N THR A 536 -2.68 -19.32 -2.19
CA THR A 536 -3.65 -18.25 -1.90
C THR A 536 -4.35 -18.49 -0.56
N PRO A 537 -4.78 -17.45 0.18
CA PRO A 537 -5.50 -17.63 1.44
C PRO A 537 -6.71 -18.57 1.32
N SER A 538 -7.44 -18.49 0.21
CA SER A 538 -8.57 -19.38 -0.07
C SER A 538 -8.16 -20.85 -0.21
N GLN A 539 -7.08 -21.15 -0.93
CA GLN A 539 -6.59 -22.53 -1.07
C GLN A 539 -6.11 -23.08 0.27
N ILE A 540 -5.28 -22.32 1.00
CA ILE A 540 -4.73 -22.75 2.29
C ILE A 540 -5.86 -22.97 3.31
N SER A 541 -6.91 -22.13 3.31
CA SER A 541 -8.05 -22.28 4.23
C SER A 541 -8.87 -23.57 4.03
N GLN A 542 -8.78 -24.17 2.86
CA GLN A 542 -9.48 -25.43 2.54
C GLN A 542 -8.66 -26.67 2.93
N MET A 543 -7.39 -26.50 3.31
CA MET A 543 -6.49 -27.59 3.69
C MET A 543 -6.47 -27.78 5.21
N ASP A 544 -6.65 -29.01 5.67
CA ASP A 544 -6.30 -29.41 7.03
C ASP A 544 -4.78 -29.67 7.15
N LEU A 545 -4.04 -28.63 7.53
CA LEU A 545 -2.57 -28.68 7.65
C LEU A 545 -2.09 -29.69 8.70
N ARG A 546 -2.93 -30.12 9.65
CA ARG A 546 -2.56 -31.12 10.67
C ARG A 546 -2.27 -32.50 10.07
N ASN A 547 -2.74 -32.75 8.84
CA ASN A 547 -2.49 -33.99 8.13
C ASN A 547 -1.12 -34.00 7.42
N LEU A 548 -0.36 -32.90 7.43
CA LEU A 548 0.98 -32.79 6.84
C LEU A 548 2.05 -32.91 7.92
N LYS A 549 2.76 -34.04 7.97
CA LYS A 549 3.67 -34.41 9.07
C LYS A 549 5.03 -33.71 9.02
N HIS A 550 5.47 -33.32 7.82
CA HIS A 550 6.81 -32.79 7.57
C HIS A 550 6.83 -31.26 7.42
N LEU A 551 5.65 -30.62 7.40
CA LEU A 551 5.51 -29.18 7.24
C LEU A 551 6.11 -28.46 8.45
N ARG A 552 6.94 -27.44 8.20
CA ARG A 552 7.57 -26.64 9.26
C ARG A 552 6.87 -25.29 9.37
N SER A 553 6.62 -24.82 10.59
CA SER A 553 6.24 -23.42 10.82
C SER A 553 7.50 -22.55 10.82
N LEU A 554 7.49 -21.50 10.01
CA LEU A 554 8.53 -20.47 10.01
C LEU A 554 8.43 -19.56 11.24
#